data_AF-A0A817LHL6-F1
#
_entry.id   AF-A0A817LHL6-F1
#
_cell.length_a   1.000
_cell.length_b   1.000
_cell.length_c   1.000
_cell.angle_alpha   90.00
_cell.angle_beta   90.00
_cell.angle_gamma   90.00
#
_symmetry.space_group_name_H-M   'P 1'
#
loop_
_entity.id
_entity.type
_entity.pdbx_description
1 polymer ?
#
loop_
_entity_poly.entity_id
_entity_poly.type
_entity_poly.pdbx_seq_one_letter_code
_entity_poly.pdbx_strand_id
1 'polypeptide(L)'
;MSSTPIDQHQQQLSSLNLQCRERSSEARLHLYNNLTKKKELFVPINGNEVRWYSCGPSFYDKFHMDVVRYYITLDILRRVMKNYFGYDVVYYMNIHDVDEKIFNLTDEKNSKTNMDIDAASAASTPLCKVEY
;
A
#
# COMPACT_ATOMS: atom_id res chain seq x y z
N MET A 1 30.96 -34.21 41.43
CA MET A 1 30.99 -32.77 41.11
C MET A 1 29.56 -32.36 40.82
N SER A 2 28.89 -31.83 41.85
CA SER A 2 27.48 -31.43 41.82
C SER A 2 27.33 -30.15 41.01
N SER A 3 26.44 -30.16 40.01
CA SER A 3 26.03 -28.99 39.25
C SER A 3 25.63 -27.84 40.18
N THR A 4 26.01 -26.62 39.84
CA THR A 4 25.71 -25.45 40.67
C THR A 4 24.21 -25.11 40.64
N PRO A 5 23.63 -24.49 41.68
CA PRO A 5 22.21 -24.12 41.72
C PRO A 5 21.78 -23.18 40.57
N ILE A 6 22.75 -22.49 39.96
CA ILE A 6 22.56 -21.55 38.85
C ILE A 6 22.29 -22.30 37.53
N ASP A 7 22.94 -23.45 37.32
CA ASP A 7 22.78 -24.28 36.12
C ASP A 7 21.36 -24.87 36.03
N GLN A 8 20.77 -25.24 37.17
CA GLN A 8 19.40 -25.76 37.25
C GLN A 8 18.36 -24.67 36.94
N HIS A 9 18.60 -23.44 37.41
CA HIS A 9 17.74 -22.29 37.08
C HIS A 9 17.82 -21.90 35.60
N GLN A 10 19.00 -21.98 34.97
CA GLN A 10 19.17 -21.71 33.54
C GLN A 10 18.52 -22.80 32.66
N GLN A 11 18.58 -24.07 33.05
CA GLN A 11 17.86 -25.14 32.37
C GLN A 11 16.34 -24.97 32.46
N GLN A 12 15.82 -24.53 33.62
CA GLN A 12 14.39 -24.28 33.82
C GLN A 12 13.87 -23.05 33.04
N LEU A 13 14.70 -22.00 32.88
CA LEU A 13 14.40 -20.85 32.02
C LEU A 13 14.45 -21.20 30.53
N SER A 14 15.30 -22.15 30.12
CA SER A 14 15.32 -22.66 28.74
C SER A 14 14.06 -23.45 28.40
N SER A 15 13.50 -24.22 29.36
CA SER A 15 12.23 -24.93 29.19
C SER A 15 11.00 -24.00 29.22
N LEU A 16 11.04 -22.92 29.98
CA LEU A 16 9.97 -21.90 30.00
C LEU A 16 9.92 -21.07 28.71
N ASN A 17 11.07 -20.83 28.07
CA ASN A 17 11.14 -20.16 26.77
C ASN A 17 10.83 -21.09 25.57
N LEU A 18 10.85 -22.42 25.77
CA LEU A 18 10.45 -23.39 24.74
C LEU A 18 8.93 -23.65 24.69
N GLN A 19 8.19 -23.34 25.76
CA GLN A 19 6.77 -23.66 25.89
C GLN A 19 5.84 -22.83 24.97
N CYS A 20 6.32 -21.72 24.39
CA CYS A 20 5.56 -20.95 23.39
C CYS A 20 5.74 -21.47 21.94
N ARG A 21 6.38 -22.64 21.76
CA ARG A 21 6.61 -23.25 20.45
C ARG A 21 5.80 -24.53 20.26
N GLU A 22 4.49 -24.46 20.47
CA GLU A 22 3.58 -25.33 19.72
C GLU A 22 3.06 -24.53 18.52
N ARG A 23 3.69 -24.82 17.38
CA ARG A 23 3.28 -24.32 16.05
C ARG A 23 1.88 -24.89 15.79
N SER A 24 0.87 -24.16 16.21
CA SER A 24 -0.50 -24.31 15.72
C SER A 24 -0.41 -24.42 14.18
N SER A 25 -1.12 -25.41 13.63
CA SER A 25 -1.27 -25.69 12.19
C SER A 25 -0.89 -24.50 11.30
N GLU A 26 0.06 -24.66 10.37
CA GLU A 26 0.53 -23.61 9.45
C GLU A 26 -0.59 -22.59 9.17
N ALA A 27 -0.43 -21.37 9.67
CA ALA A 27 -1.45 -20.35 9.52
C ALA A 27 -1.71 -20.14 8.03
N ARG A 28 -2.91 -20.49 7.56
CA ARG A 28 -3.30 -20.34 6.17
C ARG A 28 -3.91 -18.96 5.94
N LEU A 29 -3.45 -18.27 4.89
CA LEU A 29 -3.95 -16.96 4.54
C LEU A 29 -5.41 -17.04 4.08
N HIS A 30 -6.30 -16.37 4.80
CA HIS A 30 -7.70 -16.18 4.40
C HIS A 30 -7.95 -14.72 4.10
N LEU A 31 -8.54 -14.43 2.94
CA LEU A 31 -8.88 -13.07 2.51
C LEU A 31 -10.38 -12.91 2.42
N TYR A 32 -10.86 -11.71 2.72
CA TYR A 32 -12.26 -11.36 2.51
C TYR A 32 -12.47 -11.00 1.04
N ASN A 33 -13.31 -11.78 0.35
CA ASN A 33 -13.64 -11.54 -1.04
C ASN A 33 -14.94 -10.72 -1.12
N ASN A 34 -14.85 -9.51 -1.66
CA ASN A 34 -16.02 -8.63 -1.80
C ASN A 34 -17.06 -9.18 -2.79
N LEU A 35 -16.65 -9.98 -3.78
CA LEU A 35 -17.56 -10.56 -4.77
C LEU A 35 -18.47 -11.62 -4.13
N THR A 36 -17.91 -12.48 -3.27
CA THR A 36 -18.66 -13.56 -2.59
C THR A 36 -19.10 -13.19 -1.17
N LYS A 37 -18.63 -12.05 -0.66
CA LYS A 37 -18.87 -11.50 0.69
C LYS A 37 -18.47 -12.45 1.83
N LYS A 38 -17.50 -13.34 1.59
CA LYS A 38 -17.03 -14.35 2.54
C LYS A 38 -15.52 -14.29 2.70
N LYS A 39 -15.03 -14.83 3.82
CA LYS A 39 -13.61 -15.09 4.03
C LYS A 39 -13.27 -16.42 3.35
N GLU A 40 -12.40 -16.37 2.35
CA GLU A 40 -12.02 -17.51 1.54
C GLU A 40 -10.54 -17.79 1.71
N LEU A 41 -10.15 -19.06 1.55
CA LEU A 41 -8.75 -19.46 1.53
C LEU A 41 -8.09 -18.83 0.31
N PHE A 42 -7.01 -18.09 0.53
CA PHE A 42 -6.25 -17.50 -0.57
C PHE A 42 -5.35 -18.56 -1.21
N VAL A 43 -5.61 -18.86 -2.48
CA VAL A 43 -4.79 -19.75 -3.30
C VAL A 43 -4.34 -18.97 -4.54
N PRO A 44 -3.03 -18.74 -4.72
CA PRO A 44 -2.50 -18.07 -5.92
C PRO A 44 -2.80 -18.86 -7.19
N ILE A 45 -2.96 -18.16 -8.31
CA ILE A 45 -3.24 -18.75 -9.62
C ILE A 45 -2.02 -19.49 -10.17
N ASN A 46 -0.81 -18.93 -9.97
CA ASN A 46 0.45 -19.45 -10.52
C ASN A 46 1.39 -19.95 -9.41
N GLY A 47 1.12 -21.13 -8.85
CA GLY A 47 2.05 -21.77 -7.91
C GLY A 47 2.26 -20.93 -6.64
N ASN A 48 3.43 -20.30 -6.49
CA ASN A 48 3.74 -19.42 -5.35
C ASN A 48 3.74 -17.92 -5.71
N GLU A 49 3.48 -17.58 -6.97
CA GLU A 49 3.47 -16.21 -7.48
C GLU A 49 2.09 -15.56 -7.27
N VAL A 50 2.09 -14.40 -6.60
CA VAL A 50 0.90 -13.58 -6.37
C VAL A 50 1.01 -12.32 -7.21
N ARG A 51 0.15 -12.20 -8.23
CA ARG A 51 -0.03 -10.95 -8.96
C ARG A 51 -1.14 -10.14 -8.31
N TRP A 52 -0.77 -8.95 -7.82
CA TRP A 52 -1.68 -8.07 -7.12
C TRP A 52 -1.73 -6.71 -7.81
N TYR A 53 -2.94 -6.25 -8.14
CA TYR A 53 -3.20 -4.92 -8.67
C TYR A 53 -3.93 -4.03 -7.64
N SER A 54 -3.53 -2.76 -7.57
CA SER A 54 -4.24 -1.72 -6.82
C SER A 54 -4.39 -0.46 -7.65
N CYS A 55 -5.49 0.28 -7.42
CA CYS A 55 -5.62 1.64 -7.91
C CYS A 55 -4.59 2.54 -7.19
N GLY A 56 -3.91 3.39 -7.95
CA GLY A 56 -2.98 4.38 -7.40
C GLY A 56 -3.58 5.79 -7.33
N PRO A 57 -2.76 6.78 -6.95
CA PRO A 57 -3.27 8.09 -6.59
C PRO A 57 -3.55 8.95 -7.83
N SER A 58 -4.52 9.86 -7.67
CA SER A 58 -4.71 11.01 -8.53
C SER A 58 -3.86 12.16 -8.01
N PHE A 59 -2.96 12.71 -8.83
CA PHE A 59 -1.99 13.73 -8.40
C PHE A 59 -2.58 15.12 -8.16
N TYR A 60 -3.83 15.34 -8.57
CA TYR A 60 -4.48 16.65 -8.52
C TYR A 60 -5.16 16.97 -7.19
N ASP A 61 -5.43 15.96 -6.36
CA ASP A 61 -5.97 16.16 -5.01
C ASP A 61 -4.83 16.20 -3.96
N LYS A 62 -5.03 17.00 -2.92
CA LYS A 62 -4.10 17.04 -1.78
C LYS A 62 -4.09 15.67 -1.09
N PHE A 63 -2.89 15.15 -0.81
CA PHE A 63 -2.73 13.94 -0.01
C PHE A 63 -3.31 14.13 1.39
N HIS A 64 -4.45 13.53 1.65
CA HIS A 64 -5.06 13.48 2.98
C HIS A 64 -4.68 12.18 3.70
N MET A 65 -4.88 12.18 5.03
CA MET A 65 -4.48 11.07 5.90
C MET A 65 -5.11 9.73 5.50
N ASP A 66 -6.31 9.71 4.95
CA ASP A 66 -6.96 8.45 4.58
C ASP A 66 -6.30 7.80 3.35
N VAL A 67 -5.84 8.61 2.40
CA VAL A 67 -5.04 8.13 1.25
C VAL A 67 -3.72 7.54 1.76
N VAL A 68 -3.05 8.22 2.70
CA VAL A 68 -1.82 7.72 3.31
C VAL A 68 -2.07 6.40 4.05
N ARG A 69 -3.14 6.33 4.85
CA ARG A 69 -3.54 5.12 5.58
C ARG A 69 -3.78 3.94 4.65
N TYR A 70 -4.44 4.17 3.52
CA TYR A 70 -4.68 3.15 2.52
C TYR A 70 -3.35 2.55 2.01
N TYR A 71 -2.42 3.37 1.54
CA TYR A 71 -1.14 2.88 1.00
C TYR A 71 -0.26 2.22 2.05
N ILE A 72 -0.25 2.72 3.29
CA ILE A 72 0.47 2.07 4.39
C ILE A 72 -0.11 0.67 4.64
N THR A 73 -1.44 0.53 4.61
CA THR A 73 -2.10 -0.76 4.81
C THR A 73 -1.71 -1.75 3.70
N LEU A 74 -1.66 -1.30 2.45
CA LEU A 74 -1.22 -2.11 1.32
C LEU A 74 0.25 -2.56 1.47
N ASP A 75 1.13 -1.66 1.91
CA ASP A 75 2.54 -2.01 2.13
C ASP A 75 2.71 -3.02 3.26
N ILE A 76 1.99 -2.86 4.38
CA ILE A 76 1.99 -3.84 5.47
C ILE A 76 1.49 -5.20 4.95
N LEU A 77 0.40 -5.23 4.20
CA LEU A 77 -0.15 -6.47 3.67
C LEU A 77 0.85 -7.16 2.72
N ARG A 78 1.51 -6.39 1.85
CA ARG A 78 2.58 -6.88 0.96
C ARG A 78 3.71 -7.53 1.76
N ARG A 79 4.20 -6.86 2.81
CA ARG A 79 5.27 -7.37 3.69
C ARG A 79 4.86 -8.63 4.44
N VAL A 80 3.63 -8.69 4.93
CA VAL A 80 3.10 -9.88 5.60
C VAL A 80 3.01 -11.06 4.62
N MET A 81 2.48 -10.85 3.41
CA MET A 81 2.40 -11.89 2.38
C MET A 81 3.77 -12.42 1.97
N LYS A 82 4.77 -11.54 1.80
CA LYS A 82 6.15 -11.95 1.47
C LYS A 82 6.88 -12.60 2.63
N ASN A 83 6.94 -11.93 3.78
CA ASN A 83 7.85 -12.30 4.87
C ASN A 83 7.27 -13.38 5.79
N TYR A 84 5.95 -13.37 6.02
CA TYR A 84 5.31 -14.31 6.94
C TYR A 84 4.78 -15.55 6.21
N PHE A 85 4.16 -15.38 5.04
CA PHE A 85 3.58 -16.49 4.27
C PHE A 85 4.49 -17.00 3.14
N GLY A 86 5.58 -16.30 2.80
CA GLY A 86 6.56 -16.77 1.82
C GLY A 86 6.13 -16.68 0.35
N TYR A 87 5.11 -15.88 0.03
CA TYR A 87 4.66 -15.70 -1.35
C TYR A 87 5.58 -14.78 -2.14
N ASP A 88 5.75 -15.07 -3.44
CA ASP A 88 6.40 -14.13 -4.37
C ASP A 88 5.37 -13.14 -4.91
N VAL A 89 5.27 -11.97 -4.26
CA VAL A 89 4.28 -10.95 -4.63
C VAL A 89 4.84 -9.97 -5.66
N VAL A 90 4.22 -9.95 -6.84
CA VAL A 90 4.37 -8.93 -7.87
C VAL A 90 3.21 -7.94 -7.74
N TYR A 91 3.52 -6.70 -7.36
CA TYR A 91 2.54 -5.66 -7.09
C TYR A 91 2.56 -4.60 -8.19
N TYR A 92 1.42 -4.39 -8.84
CA TYR A 92 1.20 -3.39 -9.86
C TYR A 92 0.28 -2.29 -9.32
N MET A 93 0.63 -1.04 -9.60
CA MET A 93 -0.15 0.13 -9.24
C MET A 93 -0.14 1.09 -10.42
N ASN A 94 -1.32 1.55 -10.83
CA ASN A 94 -1.44 2.58 -11.87
C ASN A 94 -1.25 3.99 -11.27
N ILE A 95 -1.08 4.98 -12.14
CA ILE A 95 -1.05 6.39 -11.76
C ILE A 95 -2.12 7.10 -12.60
N HIS A 96 -2.98 7.89 -11.95
CA HIS A 96 -4.02 8.67 -12.62
C HIS A 96 -3.50 10.10 -12.84
N ASP A 97 -2.97 10.35 -14.04
CA ASP A 97 -2.44 11.66 -14.46
C ASP A 97 -3.41 12.44 -15.37
N VAL A 98 -4.53 11.83 -15.78
CA VAL A 98 -5.55 12.50 -16.60
C VAL A 98 -6.93 12.21 -16.00
N ASP A 99 -7.38 13.10 -15.13
CA ASP A 99 -8.70 13.07 -14.50
C ASP A 99 -9.55 14.27 -14.97
N GLU A 100 -10.85 14.09 -15.16
CA GLU A 100 -11.78 15.15 -15.59
C GLU A 100 -11.79 16.38 -14.66
N LYS A 101 -11.37 16.21 -13.40
CA LYS A 101 -11.12 17.32 -12.44
C LYS A 101 -10.14 18.37 -13.00
N ILE A 102 -9.19 17.97 -13.84
CA ILE A 102 -8.23 18.88 -14.47
C ILE A 102 -8.99 19.92 -15.32
N PHE A 103 -9.97 19.48 -16.12
CA PHE A 103 -10.69 20.34 -17.06
C PHE A 103 -11.54 21.39 -16.32
N ASN A 104 -12.23 20.96 -15.26
CA ASN A 104 -13.07 21.87 -14.46
C ASN A 104 -12.23 22.91 -13.68
N LEU A 105 -11.03 22.54 -13.22
CA LEU A 105 -10.11 23.48 -12.56
C LEU A 105 -9.51 24.50 -13.52
N THR A 106 -9.26 24.14 -14.78
CA THR A 106 -8.85 25.10 -15.82
C THR A 106 -9.96 26.08 -16.18
N ASP A 107 -11.22 25.62 -16.24
CA ASP A 107 -12.36 26.49 -16.55
C ASP A 107 -12.65 27.51 -15.42
N GLU A 108 -12.60 27.09 -14.15
CA GLU A 108 -12.75 28.03 -13.03
C GLU A 108 -11.64 29.07 -12.98
N LYS A 109 -10.39 28.68 -13.29
CA LYS A 109 -9.25 29.61 -13.34
C LYS A 109 -9.37 30.57 -14.51
N ASN A 110 -9.81 30.11 -15.69
CA ASN A 110 -10.06 30.96 -16.84
C ASN A 110 -11.21 31.96 -16.60
N SER A 111 -12.25 31.60 -15.85
CA SER A 111 -13.31 32.56 -15.51
C SER A 111 -12.82 33.69 -14.59
N LYS A 112 -11.85 33.39 -13.70
CA LYS A 112 -11.26 34.36 -12.78
C LYS A 112 -10.23 35.26 -13.46
N THR A 113 -9.41 34.73 -14.37
CA THR A 113 -8.50 35.56 -15.17
C THR A 113 -9.23 36.46 -16.16
N ASN A 114 -10.42 36.09 -16.64
CA ASN A 114 -11.24 36.98 -17.48
C ASN A 114 -11.82 38.20 -16.73
N MET A 115 -11.74 38.25 -15.39
CA MET A 115 -11.99 39.48 -14.62
C MET A 115 -10.72 40.33 -14.39
N ASP A 116 -9.53 39.76 -14.60
CA ASP A 116 -8.24 40.43 -14.39
C ASP A 116 -7.53 40.82 -15.71
N ILE A 117 -8.01 40.36 -16.88
CA ILE A 117 -7.41 40.66 -18.19
C ILE A 117 -7.62 42.12 -18.65
N ASP A 118 -8.52 42.89 -18.02
CA ASP A 118 -8.56 44.34 -18.21
C ASP A 118 -7.33 45.06 -17.60
N ALA A 119 -6.48 44.36 -16.81
CA ALA A 119 -5.28 44.92 -16.18
C ALA A 119 -3.93 44.31 -16.65
N ALA A 120 -3.91 43.25 -17.49
CA ALA A 120 -2.68 42.52 -17.82
C ALA A 120 -2.51 42.16 -19.30
N SER A 121 -2.82 43.08 -20.23
CA SER A 121 -2.59 42.93 -21.67
C SER A 121 -1.12 43.00 -22.13
N ALA A 122 -0.14 42.74 -21.25
CA ALA A 122 1.28 43.01 -21.55
C ALA A 122 2.30 41.91 -21.18
N ALA A 123 1.90 40.67 -20.89
CA ALA A 123 2.88 39.61 -20.62
C ALA A 123 2.49 38.25 -21.21
N SER A 124 2.52 38.14 -22.54
CA SER A 124 2.58 36.85 -23.22
C SER A 124 3.92 36.17 -22.89
N THR A 125 3.92 35.19 -21.99
CA THR A 125 5.04 34.24 -21.90
C THR A 125 4.55 32.92 -22.50
N PRO A 126 5.16 32.43 -23.59
CA PRO A 126 4.69 31.25 -24.28
C PRO A 126 4.95 30.01 -23.41
N LEU A 127 3.91 29.20 -23.24
CA LEU A 127 4.00 27.83 -22.75
C LEU A 127 5.03 27.08 -23.61
N CYS A 128 6.09 26.60 -22.98
CA CYS A 128 7.09 25.78 -23.64
C CYS A 128 6.42 24.45 -24.05
N LYS A 129 6.22 24.27 -25.37
CA LYS A 129 5.89 22.98 -25.96
C LYS A 129 7.05 22.03 -25.71
N VAL A 130 6.78 20.90 -25.05
CA VAL A 130 7.66 19.74 -25.09
C VAL A 130 7.15 18.86 -26.22
N GLU A 131 7.82 18.94 -27.38
CA GLU A 131 7.77 17.88 -28.38
C GLU A 131 8.88 16.86 -28.07
N TYR A 132 8.58 15.60 -28.41
CA TYR A 132 9.25 14.36 -28.01
C TYR A 132 10.77 14.33 -28.04
#